data_AF-A0A139I9S0-F1
#
_entry.id   AF-A0A139I9S0-F1
#
_cell.length_a   1.000
_cell.length_b   1.000
_cell.length_c   1.000
_cell.angle_alpha   90.00
_cell.angle_beta   90.00
_cell.angle_gamma   90.00
#
_symmetry.space_group_name_H-M   'P 1'
#
loop_
_entity.id
_entity.type
_entity.pdbx_description
1 polymer ?
#
loop_
_entity_poly.entity_id
_entity_poly.type
_entity_poly.pdbx_seq_one_letter_code
_entity_poly.pdbx_strand_id
1 'polypeptide(L)'
;MAKEISSSVPEATQQQIADTLVAAAFVLHSGGKAVTDFAKAVVGDSKVDSSIEDRKEDEKMVGANGAFGEGGACTSLARAYAMLLDQGESENAEELKRIALGRFLKEQFTGEVDNVRSGW
;
A
#
# COMPACT_ATOMS: atom_id res chain seq x y z
N MET A 1 14.02 5.29 -6.28
CA MET A 1 14.33 3.98 -5.68
C MET A 1 13.92 4.02 -4.23
N ALA A 2 12.99 3.15 -3.87
CA ALA A 2 12.56 2.93 -2.49
C ALA A 2 13.72 2.39 -1.64
N LYS A 3 13.66 2.69 -0.35
CA LYS A 3 14.63 2.26 0.66
C LYS A 3 13.88 1.67 1.84
N GLU A 4 14.55 0.80 2.60
CA GLU A 4 13.98 0.30 3.84
C GLU A 4 13.62 1.47 4.77
N ILE A 5 12.45 1.40 5.38
CA ILE A 5 12.01 2.41 6.37
C ILE A 5 12.90 2.34 7.59
N SER A 6 13.02 3.49 8.28
CA SER A 6 13.81 3.60 9.49
C SER A 6 13.43 2.54 10.52
N SER A 7 14.43 1.94 11.16
CA SER A 7 14.22 1.01 12.29
C SER A 7 13.58 1.67 13.51
N SER A 8 13.46 3.00 13.53
CA SER A 8 12.69 3.74 14.52
C SER A 8 11.17 3.67 14.32
N VAL A 9 10.71 3.25 13.14
CA VAL A 9 9.27 3.05 12.87
C VAL A 9 8.80 1.81 13.61
N PRO A 10 7.74 1.88 14.45
CA PRO A 10 7.23 0.74 15.20
C PRO A 10 6.85 -0.44 14.29
N GLU A 11 7.20 -1.67 14.68
CA GLU A 11 6.92 -2.87 13.86
C GLU A 11 5.45 -3.01 13.48
N ALA A 12 4.53 -2.66 14.38
CA ALA A 12 3.09 -2.66 14.09
C ALA A 12 2.73 -1.70 12.95
N THR A 13 3.36 -0.52 12.89
CA THR A 13 3.19 0.44 11.79
C THR A 13 3.78 -0.10 10.49
N GLN A 14 4.94 -0.77 10.56
CA GLN A 14 5.53 -1.40 9.38
C GLN A 14 4.62 -2.50 8.82
N GLN A 15 4.03 -3.31 9.69
CA GLN A 15 3.08 -4.35 9.30
C GLN A 15 1.82 -3.76 8.67
N GLN A 16 1.24 -2.71 9.27
CA GLN A 16 0.09 -2.02 8.68
C GLN A 16 0.38 -1.43 7.29
N ILE A 17 1.59 -0.89 7.07
CA ILE A 17 2.04 -0.43 5.75
C ILE A 17 2.10 -1.63 4.77
N ALA A 18 2.67 -2.76 5.20
CA ALA A 18 2.75 -3.98 4.41
C ALA A 18 1.37 -4.48 3.99
N ASP A 19 0.47 -4.66 4.95
CA ASP A 19 -0.90 -5.15 4.73
C ASP A 19 -1.66 -4.25 3.75
N THR A 20 -1.53 -2.93 3.93
CA THR A 20 -2.19 -1.93 3.08
C THR A 20 -1.67 -1.97 1.63
N LEU A 21 -0.36 -2.09 1.44
CA LEU A 21 0.24 -2.22 0.12
C LEU A 21 -0.13 -3.55 -0.56
N VAL A 22 -0.15 -4.64 0.20
CA VAL A 22 -0.56 -5.95 -0.32
C VAL A 22 -2.03 -5.96 -0.72
N ALA A 23 -2.91 -5.34 0.08
CA ALA A 23 -4.31 -5.16 -0.30
C ALA A 23 -4.47 -4.44 -1.65
N ALA A 24 -3.71 -3.35 -1.86
CA ALA A 24 -3.70 -2.66 -3.15
C ALA A 24 -3.15 -3.55 -4.28
N ALA A 25 -2.08 -4.30 -4.02
CA ALA A 25 -1.44 -5.15 -5.02
C ALA A 25 -2.34 -6.27 -5.54
N PHE A 26 -3.13 -6.89 -4.66
CA PHE A 26 -4.07 -7.96 -5.03
C PHE A 26 -5.20 -7.46 -5.94
N VAL A 27 -5.69 -6.24 -5.69
CA VAL A 27 -6.71 -5.60 -6.52
C VAL A 27 -6.14 -5.18 -7.88
N LEU A 28 -4.91 -4.68 -7.89
CA LEU A 28 -4.22 -4.22 -9.10
C LEU A 28 -3.62 -5.41 -9.87
N HIS A 29 -4.40 -6.17 -10.63
CA HIS A 29 -3.89 -7.34 -11.35
C HIS A 29 -2.57 -7.12 -12.11
N SER A 30 -2.50 -6.11 -12.99
CA SER A 30 -1.28 -5.80 -13.78
C SER A 30 -0.32 -4.81 -13.11
N GLY A 31 -0.80 -4.03 -12.13
CA GLY A 31 0.00 -3.06 -11.37
C GLY A 31 0.56 -3.60 -10.05
N GLY A 32 0.10 -4.76 -9.61
CA GLY A 32 0.34 -5.31 -8.29
C GLY A 32 1.79 -5.67 -8.07
N LYS A 33 2.49 -6.14 -9.11
CA LYS A 33 3.93 -6.44 -9.01
C LYS A 33 4.74 -5.21 -8.59
N ALA A 34 4.47 -4.04 -9.16
CA ALA A 34 5.20 -2.82 -8.80
C ALA A 34 4.96 -2.42 -7.33
N VAL A 35 3.73 -2.61 -6.85
CA VAL A 35 3.36 -2.34 -5.44
C VAL A 35 3.98 -3.36 -4.49
N THR A 36 3.98 -4.65 -4.84
CA THR A 36 4.63 -5.71 -4.05
C THR A 36 6.15 -5.54 -4.00
N ASP A 37 6.79 -5.24 -5.13
CA ASP A 37 8.23 -4.99 -5.18
C ASP A 37 8.60 -3.76 -4.32
N PHE A 38 7.78 -2.70 -4.38
CA PHE A 38 7.93 -1.54 -3.52
C PHE A 38 7.76 -1.90 -2.04
N ALA A 39 6.72 -2.65 -1.68
CA ALA A 39 6.49 -3.08 -0.31
C ALA A 39 7.70 -3.86 0.23
N LYS A 40 8.23 -4.81 -0.55
CA LYS A 40 9.40 -5.61 -0.15
C LYS A 40 10.64 -4.74 0.08
N ALA A 41 10.86 -3.74 -0.77
CA ALA A 41 11.97 -2.80 -0.62
C ALA A 41 11.85 -1.88 0.61
N VAL A 42 10.62 -1.64 1.09
CA VAL A 42 10.33 -0.64 2.15
C VAL A 42 10.19 -1.30 3.51
N VAL A 43 9.47 -2.42 3.63
CA VAL A 43 9.18 -3.09 4.91
C VAL A 43 9.91 -4.44 5.09
N GLY A 44 10.55 -4.94 4.02
CA GLY A 44 11.26 -6.22 3.98
C GLY A 44 10.41 -7.40 3.49
N ASP A 45 11.08 -8.37 2.84
CA ASP A 45 10.44 -9.53 2.21
C ASP A 45 9.55 -10.34 3.17
N SER A 46 10.06 -10.64 4.36
CA SER A 46 9.36 -11.50 5.32
C SER A 46 7.99 -10.95 5.73
N LYS A 47 7.84 -9.62 5.90
CA LYS A 47 6.57 -9.02 6.30
C LYS A 47 5.56 -9.03 5.15
N VAL A 48 6.04 -8.75 3.95
CA VAL A 48 5.20 -8.76 2.74
C VAL A 48 4.73 -10.17 2.43
N ASP A 49 5.61 -11.17 2.52
CA ASP A 49 5.25 -12.56 2.24
C ASP A 49 4.20 -13.07 3.23
N SER A 50 4.33 -12.76 4.53
CA SER A 50 3.29 -13.05 5.54
C SER A 50 1.96 -12.40 5.18
N SER A 51 1.97 -11.10 4.83
CA SER A 51 0.75 -10.35 4.47
C SER A 51 0.08 -10.93 3.21
N ILE A 52 0.87 -11.43 2.26
CA ILE A 52 0.38 -12.10 1.04
C ILE A 52 -0.29 -13.43 1.39
N GLU A 53 0.28 -14.19 2.32
CA GLU A 53 -0.31 -15.46 2.79
C GLU A 53 -1.64 -15.20 3.49
N ASP A 54 -1.67 -14.29 4.46
CA ASP A 54 -2.89 -13.89 5.18
C ASP A 54 -3.97 -13.43 4.20
N ARG A 55 -3.60 -12.59 3.21
CA ARG A 55 -4.55 -12.10 2.22
C ARG A 55 -5.10 -13.20 1.31
N LYS A 56 -4.29 -14.20 0.94
CA LYS A 56 -4.77 -15.37 0.18
C LYS A 56 -5.74 -16.22 0.99
N GLU A 57 -5.55 -16.32 2.30
CA GLU A 57 -6.48 -17.02 3.17
C GLU A 57 -7.81 -16.27 3.28
N ASP A 58 -7.75 -14.94 3.45
CA ASP A 58 -8.94 -14.08 3.44
C ASP A 58 -9.74 -14.18 2.14
N GLU A 59 -9.08 -14.15 0.98
CA GLU A 59 -9.77 -14.25 -0.32
C GLU A 59 -10.47 -15.60 -0.50
N LYS A 60 -9.92 -16.69 0.06
CA LYS A 60 -10.58 -18.00 0.04
C LYS A 60 -11.82 -18.02 0.92
N MET A 61 -11.82 -17.28 2.04
CA MET A 61 -12.94 -17.24 2.98
C MET A 61 -14.07 -16.30 2.55
N VAL A 62 -13.73 -15.16 1.93
CA VAL A 62 -14.69 -14.09 1.59
C VAL A 62 -15.15 -14.17 0.12
N GLY A 63 -14.41 -14.88 -0.73
CA GLY A 63 -14.63 -14.96 -2.16
C GLY A 63 -14.13 -13.70 -2.90
N ALA A 64 -13.72 -13.86 -4.16
CA ALA A 64 -13.09 -12.81 -4.97
C ALA A 64 -13.92 -11.52 -5.16
N ASN A 65 -15.20 -11.52 -4.79
CA ASN A 65 -16.10 -10.36 -4.85
C ASN A 65 -15.98 -9.42 -3.64
N GLY A 66 -15.17 -9.74 -2.62
CA GLY A 66 -14.94 -8.89 -1.44
C GLY A 66 -13.92 -7.76 -1.66
N ALA A 67 -13.25 -7.72 -2.82
CA ALA A 67 -12.29 -6.68 -3.16
C ALA A 67 -13.02 -5.43 -3.65
N PHE A 68 -13.04 -4.37 -2.83
CA PHE A 68 -13.26 -3.01 -3.31
C PHE A 68 -12.34 -2.81 -4.50
N GLY A 69 -12.88 -2.71 -5.72
CA GLY A 69 -12.14 -2.73 -6.98
C GLY A 69 -11.08 -1.63 -7.11
N GLU A 70 -10.77 -1.17 -8.32
CA GLU A 70 -9.64 -0.23 -8.50
C GLU A 70 -9.68 1.03 -7.62
N GLY A 71 -10.88 1.50 -7.21
CA GLY A 71 -11.04 2.56 -6.21
C GLY A 71 -10.44 2.19 -4.84
N GLY A 72 -10.71 0.99 -4.33
CA GLY A 72 -10.15 0.52 -3.05
C GLY A 72 -8.64 0.32 -3.08
N ALA A 73 -8.08 -0.02 -4.25
CA ALA A 73 -6.63 0.01 -4.44
C ALA A 73 -6.06 1.43 -4.35
N CYS A 74 -6.73 2.41 -4.97
CA CYS A 74 -6.31 3.81 -4.90
C CYS A 74 -6.32 4.33 -3.45
N THR A 75 -7.40 4.07 -2.71
CA THR A 75 -7.52 4.41 -1.27
C THR A 75 -6.45 3.73 -0.44
N SER A 76 -6.16 2.44 -0.69
CA SER A 76 -5.10 1.71 0.01
C SER A 76 -3.73 2.33 -0.26
N LEU A 77 -3.39 2.64 -1.51
CA LEU A 77 -2.14 3.33 -1.83
C LEU A 77 -2.06 4.73 -1.19
N ALA A 78 -3.18 5.47 -1.15
CA ALA A 78 -3.26 6.77 -0.49
C ALA A 78 -3.04 6.67 1.03
N ARG A 79 -3.57 5.62 1.68
CA ARG A 79 -3.34 5.34 3.10
C ARG A 79 -1.89 4.98 3.39
N ALA A 80 -1.29 4.08 2.61
CA ALA A 80 0.13 3.77 2.75
C ALA A 80 1.01 5.01 2.52
N TYR A 81 0.66 5.88 1.57
CA TYR A 81 1.34 7.15 1.33
C TYR A 81 1.28 8.08 2.55
N ALA A 82 0.08 8.26 3.14
CA ALA A 82 -0.09 9.08 4.33
C ALA A 82 0.71 8.52 5.53
N MET A 83 0.66 7.20 5.75
CA MET A 83 1.43 6.56 6.83
C MET A 83 2.93 6.76 6.67
N LEU A 84 3.48 6.64 5.45
CA LEU A 84 4.89 6.91 5.20
C LEU A 84 5.26 8.36 5.55
N LEU A 85 4.42 9.33 5.16
CA LEU A 85 4.64 10.73 5.52
C LEU A 85 4.61 10.95 7.04
N ASP A 86 3.66 10.33 7.74
CA ASP A 86 3.52 10.45 9.20
C ASP A 86 4.72 9.88 9.95
N GLN A 87 5.40 8.89 9.37
CA GLN A 87 6.66 8.34 9.89
C GLN A 87 7.91 9.12 9.45
N GLY A 88 7.77 10.19 8.66
CA GLY A 88 8.89 10.96 8.13
C GLY A 88 9.57 10.35 6.91
N GLU A 89 9.03 9.26 6.35
CA GLU A 89 9.56 8.50 5.21
C GLU A 89 9.23 9.15 3.86
N SER A 90 9.61 10.42 3.70
CA SER A 90 9.19 11.27 2.57
C SER A 90 9.70 10.78 1.21
N GLU A 91 10.91 10.22 1.15
CA GLU A 91 11.45 9.65 -0.10
C GLU A 91 10.64 8.43 -0.56
N ASN A 92 10.29 7.55 0.37
CA ASN A 92 9.47 6.37 0.13
C ASN A 92 8.04 6.76 -0.25
N ALA A 93 7.47 7.77 0.41
CA ALA A 93 6.17 8.32 0.07
C ALA A 93 6.13 8.86 -1.37
N GLU A 94 7.12 9.67 -1.79
CA GLU A 94 7.14 10.20 -3.16
C GLU A 94 7.34 9.10 -4.21
N GLU A 95 8.08 8.03 -3.90
CA GLU A 95 8.15 6.88 -4.80
C GLU A 95 6.80 6.14 -4.91
N LEU A 96 6.12 5.91 -3.78
CA LEU A 96 4.79 5.30 -3.79
C LEU A 96 3.78 6.11 -4.60
N LYS A 97 3.84 7.44 -4.48
CA LYS A 97 3.05 8.36 -5.29
C LYS A 97 3.35 8.22 -6.78
N ARG A 98 4.62 8.05 -7.20
CA ARG A 98 4.93 7.79 -8.61
C ARG A 98 4.32 6.48 -9.09
N ILE A 99 4.35 5.42 -8.27
CA ILE A 99 3.71 4.14 -8.58
C ILE A 99 2.20 4.33 -8.75
N ALA A 100 1.55 5.03 -7.81
CA ALA A 100 0.12 5.31 -7.87
C ALA A 100 -0.25 6.14 -9.10
N LEU A 101 0.50 7.19 -9.42
CA LEU A 101 0.27 8.04 -10.60
C LEU A 101 0.62 7.36 -11.93
N GLY A 102 1.35 6.24 -11.91
CA GLY A 102 1.50 5.37 -13.06
C GLY A 102 0.23 4.59 -13.40
N ARG A 103 -0.75 4.53 -12.48
CA ARG A 103 -2.00 3.78 -12.63
C ARG A 103 -3.25 4.64 -12.57
N PHE A 104 -3.29 5.63 -11.69
CA PHE A 104 -4.46 6.45 -11.39
C PHE A 104 -4.26 7.89 -11.87
N LEU A 105 -5.37 8.58 -12.16
CA LEU A 105 -5.35 10.01 -12.41
C LEU A 105 -4.88 10.76 -11.16
N LYS A 106 -4.15 11.86 -11.37
CA LYS A 106 -3.59 12.65 -10.28
C LYS A 106 -4.67 13.14 -9.33
N GLU A 107 -5.77 13.66 -9.88
CA GLU A 107 -6.89 14.22 -9.14
C GLU A 107 -7.56 13.15 -8.26
N GLN A 108 -7.68 11.93 -8.79
CA GLN A 108 -8.23 10.80 -8.05
C GLN A 108 -7.33 10.44 -6.86
N PHE A 109 -6.04 10.23 -7.11
CA PHE A 109 -5.11 9.87 -6.04
C PHE A 109 -5.00 10.96 -4.98
N THR A 110 -4.92 12.24 -5.38
CA THR A 110 -4.87 13.34 -4.41
C THR A 110 -6.16 13.46 -3.61
N GLY A 111 -7.32 13.26 -4.23
CA GLY A 111 -8.60 13.24 -3.52
C GLY A 111 -8.68 12.13 -2.48
N GLU A 112 -8.19 10.93 -2.80
CA GLU A 112 -8.09 9.83 -1.83
C GLU A 112 -7.13 10.14 -0.68
N VAL A 113 -5.99 10.78 -0.96
CA VAL A 113 -5.05 11.21 0.10
C VAL A 113 -5.71 12.21 1.04
N ASP A 114 -6.44 13.19 0.51
CA ASP A 114 -7.16 14.18 1.33
C ASP A 114 -8.26 13.52 2.18
N ASN A 115 -9.02 12.58 1.61
CA ASN A 115 -10.04 11.82 2.32
C ASN A 115 -9.43 11.04 3.49
N VAL A 116 -8.39 10.24 3.23
CA VAL A 116 -7.71 9.44 4.26
C VAL A 116 -7.18 10.30 5.40
N ARG A 117 -6.54 11.44 5.06
CA ARG A 117 -5.99 12.36 6.07
C ARG A 117 -7.07 13.10 6.85
N SER A 118 -8.28 13.20 6.32
CA SER A 118 -9.45 13.73 7.04
C SER A 118 -10.13 12.70 7.94
N GLY A 119 -9.69 11.43 7.91
CA GLY A 119 -10.23 10.34 8.71
C GLY A 119 -11.36 9.55 8.06
N TRP A 120 -11.55 9.70 6.74
CA TRP A 120 -12.50 8.94 5.92
C TRP A 120 -11.84 7.76 5.23
#